data_AF-A0A947YWF6-F1
#
_entry.id   AF-A0A947YWF6-F1
#
_cell.length_a   1.000
_cell.length_b   1.000
_cell.length_c   1.000
_cell.angle_alpha   90.00
_cell.angle_beta   90.00
_cell.angle_gamma   90.00
#
_symmetry.space_group_name_H-M   'P 1'
#
loop_
_entity.id
_entity.type
_entity.pdbx_description
1 polymer ?
#
loop_
_entity_poly.entity_id
_entity_poly.type
_entity_poly.pdbx_seq_one_letter_code
_entity_poly.pdbx_strand_id
1 'polypeptide(L)'
;MSKNFRESISFDYAISGEKIHIRLKSIKNCRQIQYKVESLSTIETVQYPLARYYLMIGSILAALALPSFYMAAFKSEGKSSWIQAGIGTGVFLGPGLGIGGYGFLKIQEESTVTKHVGNVRREISSKEIVCGTDDFTKKKRIDILTKTGPENVGFTDDKGKLEINCSKMEPLVNEDRKIKYFELMVDGESLGKIVIGDSRTREKTKPEIKTQTK
;
A
#
# COMPACT_ATOMS: atom_id res chain seq x y z
N MET A 1 12.78 13.31 -18.31
CA MET A 1 13.21 12.52 -17.14
C MET A 1 12.98 13.36 -15.87
N SER A 2 11.86 13.17 -15.16
CA SER A 2 11.65 13.86 -13.88
C SER A 2 12.54 13.23 -12.83
N LYS A 3 13.53 13.99 -12.38
CA LYS A 3 14.44 13.59 -11.29
C LYS A 3 13.71 13.85 -9.97
N ASN A 4 13.04 12.83 -9.43
CA ASN A 4 12.42 12.88 -8.10
C ASN A 4 13.51 12.83 -7.01
N PHE A 5 14.24 13.93 -6.85
CA PHE A 5 15.17 14.13 -5.74
C PHE A 5 14.52 15.02 -4.69
N ARG A 6 14.65 14.64 -3.43
CA ARG A 6 14.22 15.43 -2.29
C ARG A 6 15.47 16.00 -1.62
N GLU A 7 15.59 17.31 -1.59
CA GLU A 7 16.66 17.99 -0.87
C GLU A 7 16.23 18.18 0.59
N SER A 8 17.14 17.86 1.52
CA SER A 8 16.96 18.05 2.95
C SER A 8 18.19 18.74 3.53
N ILE A 9 17.99 19.60 4.53
CA ILE A 9 19.07 20.33 5.18
C ILE A 9 19.45 19.59 6.45
N SER A 10 20.75 19.33 6.61
CA SER A 10 21.33 18.80 7.85
C SER A 10 22.35 19.79 8.37
N PHE A 11 22.60 19.79 9.68
CA PHE A 11 23.60 20.63 10.30
C PHE A 11 24.53 19.79 11.17
N ASP A 12 25.81 20.13 11.14
CA ASP A 12 26.80 19.71 12.12
C ASP A 12 27.18 20.93 12.96
N TYR A 13 27.45 20.72 14.24
CA TYR A 13 27.98 21.77 15.11
C TYR A 13 29.19 21.30 15.91
N ALA A 14 30.05 22.25 16.26
CA ALA A 14 31.16 22.06 17.18
C ALA A 14 31.24 23.25 18.13
N ILE A 15 31.48 22.97 19.42
CA ILE A 15 31.62 24.00 20.45
C ILE A 15 33.09 24.09 20.81
N SER A 16 33.67 25.30 20.72
CA SER A 16 35.06 25.59 21.07
C SER A 16 35.09 26.80 22.00
N GLY A 17 35.15 26.55 23.30
CA GLY A 17 35.03 27.60 24.32
C GLY A 17 33.63 28.24 24.28
N GLU A 18 33.57 29.56 24.10
CA GLU A 18 32.31 30.33 24.01
C GLU A 18 31.73 30.40 22.60
N LYS A 19 32.39 29.77 21.61
CA LYS A 19 32.02 29.83 20.20
C LYS A 19 31.39 28.54 19.72
N ILE A 20 30.31 28.67 18.95
CA ILE A 20 29.65 27.58 18.26
C ILE A 20 29.91 27.72 16.76
N HIS A 21 30.57 26.70 16.20
CA HIS A 21 30.78 26.56 14.77
C HIS A 21 29.69 25.68 14.19
N ILE A 22 28.86 26.24 13.31
CA ILE A 22 27.78 25.53 12.63
C ILE A 22 28.18 25.32 11.18
N ARG A 23 27.90 24.13 10.63
CA ARG A 23 28.04 23.82 9.21
C ARG A 23 26.76 23.16 8.70
N LEU A 24 26.09 23.83 7.77
CA LEU A 24 24.96 23.27 7.02
C LEU A 24 25.46 22.39 5.87
N LYS A 25 24.74 21.30 5.62
CA LYS A 25 24.95 20.37 4.52
C LYS A 25 23.63 20.13 3.81
N SER A 26 23.66 20.12 2.48
CA SER A 26 22.50 19.71 1.68
C SER A 26 22.60 18.21 1.41
N ILE A 27 21.61 17.46 1.86
CA ILE A 27 21.51 16.02 1.62
C ILE A 27 20.44 15.79 0.55
N LYS A 28 20.85 15.20 -0.57
CA LYS A 28 19.98 14.78 -1.67
C LYS A 28 19.54 13.35 -1.44
N ASN A 29 18.25 13.16 -1.15
CA ASN A 29 17.64 11.84 -1.03
C ASN A 29 16.99 11.45 -2.35
N CYS A 30 17.31 10.27 -2.88
CA CYS A 30 16.56 9.67 -3.97
C CYS A 30 15.55 8.68 -3.44
N ARG A 31 14.44 8.56 -4.17
CA ARG A 31 13.52 7.46 -4.02
C ARG A 31 13.97 6.28 -4.89
N GLN A 32 14.43 5.20 -4.27
CA GLN A 32 14.64 3.93 -4.96
C GLN A 32 13.35 3.12 -4.94
N ILE A 33 12.79 2.85 -6.12
CA ILE A 33 11.57 2.05 -6.28
C ILE A 33 11.99 0.66 -6.76
N GLN A 34 11.60 -0.38 -6.01
CA GLN A 34 11.76 -1.77 -6.44
C GLN A 34 10.45 -2.29 -7.03
N TYR A 35 10.53 -2.75 -8.28
CA TYR A 35 9.40 -3.34 -8.99
C TYR A 35 9.55 -4.87 -9.03
N LYS A 36 8.52 -5.62 -8.62
CA LYS A 36 8.37 -7.04 -9.00
C LYS A 36 7.54 -7.08 -10.27
N VAL A 37 7.97 -7.89 -11.21
CA VAL A 37 7.13 -8.29 -12.33
C VAL A 37 6.53 -9.63 -11.97
N GLU A 38 5.21 -9.69 -11.78
CA GLU A 38 4.49 -10.96 -11.57
C GLU A 38 3.57 -11.21 -12.77
N SER A 39 3.55 -12.45 -13.25
CA SER A 39 2.65 -12.89 -14.31
C SER A 39 1.27 -13.11 -13.72
N LEU A 40 0.29 -12.31 -14.15
CA LEU A 40 -1.11 -12.49 -13.75
C LEU A 40 -1.80 -13.41 -14.77
N SER A 41 -2.36 -14.50 -14.25
CA SER A 41 -3.29 -15.36 -14.98
C SER A 41 -4.69 -15.11 -14.42
N THR A 42 -5.64 -14.79 -15.31
CA THR A 42 -7.04 -14.62 -14.93
C THR A 42 -7.79 -15.89 -15.33
N ILE A 43 -8.55 -16.45 -14.40
CA ILE A 43 -9.35 -17.64 -14.64
C ILE A 43 -10.72 -17.15 -15.12
N GLU A 44 -11.04 -17.40 -16.40
CA GLU A 44 -12.38 -17.20 -16.93
C GLU A 44 -13.11 -18.54 -16.88
N THR A 45 -14.17 -18.60 -16.08
CA THR A 45 -15.08 -19.74 -16.05
C THR A 45 -16.25 -19.45 -16.95
N VAL A 46 -16.45 -20.25 -18.00
CA VAL A 46 -17.69 -20.23 -18.77
C VAL A 46 -18.71 -21.03 -17.98
N GLN A 47 -19.63 -20.35 -17.30
CA GLN A 47 -20.71 -20.98 -16.53
C GLN A 47 -21.99 -21.03 -17.36
N TYR A 48 -22.73 -22.14 -17.26
CA TYR A 48 -24.04 -22.28 -17.89
C TYR A 48 -25.12 -22.32 -16.79
N PRO A 49 -25.51 -21.17 -16.21
CA PRO A 49 -26.43 -21.13 -15.08
C PRO A 49 -27.80 -21.76 -15.42
N LEU A 50 -28.22 -21.68 -16.68
CA LEU A 50 -29.45 -22.29 -17.20
C LEU A 50 -29.42 -23.83 -17.15
N ALA A 51 -28.25 -24.47 -17.18
CA ALA A 51 -28.11 -25.92 -17.15
C ALA A 51 -28.68 -26.54 -15.86
N ARG A 52 -28.52 -25.84 -14.72
CA ARG A 52 -29.10 -26.24 -13.43
C ARG A 52 -30.63 -26.18 -13.43
N TYR A 53 -31.22 -25.21 -14.13
CA TYR A 53 -32.67 -25.12 -14.29
C TYR A 53 -33.22 -26.27 -15.13
N TYR A 54 -32.55 -26.66 -16.22
CA TYR A 54 -32.94 -27.81 -17.02
C TYR A 54 -32.86 -29.12 -16.22
N LEU A 55 -31.84 -29.30 -15.38
CA LEU A 55 -31.76 -30.45 -14.46
C LEU A 55 -32.91 -30.49 -13.45
N MET A 56 -33.24 -29.35 -12.86
CA MET A 56 -34.34 -29.26 -11.88
C MET A 56 -35.69 -29.54 -12.55
N ILE A 57 -35.97 -28.93 -13.69
CA ILE A 57 -37.22 -29.12 -14.42
C ILE A 57 -37.33 -30.56 -14.93
N GLY A 58 -36.25 -31.12 -15.47
CA GLY A 58 -36.21 -32.50 -15.94
C GLY A 58 -36.46 -33.52 -14.83
N SER A 59 -35.88 -33.31 -13.65
CA SER A 59 -36.10 -34.19 -12.48
C SER A 59 -37.53 -34.09 -11.94
N ILE A 60 -38.12 -32.90 -11.91
CA ILE A 60 -39.53 -32.72 -11.51
C ILE A 60 -40.47 -33.41 -12.52
N LEU A 61 -40.25 -33.22 -13.82
CA LEU A 61 -41.05 -33.88 -14.87
C LEU A 61 -40.95 -35.40 -14.81
N ALA A 62 -39.75 -35.94 -14.59
CA ALA A 62 -39.56 -37.38 -14.42
C ALA A 62 -40.24 -37.91 -13.15
N ALA A 63 -40.21 -37.15 -12.04
CA ALA A 63 -40.89 -37.54 -10.80
C ALA A 63 -42.42 -37.59 -10.95
N LEU A 64 -43.00 -36.76 -11.82
CA LEU A 64 -44.43 -36.80 -12.14
C LEU A 64 -44.86 -38.08 -12.89
N ALA A 65 -43.91 -38.91 -13.35
CA ALA A 65 -44.23 -40.23 -13.89
C ALA A 65 -44.58 -41.26 -12.78
N LEU A 66 -44.14 -41.04 -11.54
CA LEU A 66 -44.30 -41.99 -10.43
C LEU A 66 -45.77 -42.33 -10.14
N PRO A 67 -46.73 -41.37 -10.09
CA PRO A 67 -48.13 -41.68 -9.90
C PRO A 67 -48.73 -42.52 -11.03
N SER A 68 -48.31 -42.29 -12.28
CA SER A 68 -48.77 -43.06 -13.44
C SER A 68 -48.27 -44.50 -13.41
N PHE A 69 -46.99 -44.71 -13.05
CA PHE A 69 -46.45 -46.06 -12.85
C PHE A 69 -47.08 -46.76 -11.65
N TYR A 70 -47.34 -46.04 -10.55
CA TYR A 70 -48.03 -46.57 -9.37
C TYR A 70 -49.46 -47.03 -9.71
N MET A 71 -50.23 -46.22 -10.44
CA MET A 71 -51.57 -46.60 -10.89
C MET A 71 -51.55 -47.77 -11.87
N ALA A 72 -50.60 -47.78 -12.81
CA ALA A 72 -50.43 -48.88 -13.76
C ALA A 72 -50.11 -50.22 -13.07
N ALA A 73 -49.32 -50.19 -11.98
CA ALA A 73 -48.88 -51.37 -11.27
C ALA A 73 -49.90 -51.91 -10.25
N PHE A 74 -50.61 -51.03 -9.52
CA PHE A 74 -51.42 -51.45 -8.36
C PHE A 74 -52.93 -51.30 -8.53
N LYS A 75 -53.43 -50.53 -9.51
CA LYS A 75 -54.84 -50.10 -9.51
C LYS A 75 -55.60 -50.32 -10.80
N SER A 76 -54.95 -50.82 -11.85
CA SER A 76 -55.58 -50.94 -13.17
C SER A 76 -55.32 -52.31 -13.80
N GLU A 77 -56.39 -53.02 -14.18
CA GLU A 77 -56.30 -54.28 -14.93
C GLU A 77 -56.58 -54.07 -16.42
N GLY A 78 -55.86 -54.80 -17.27
CA GLY A 78 -56.06 -54.78 -18.73
C GLY A 78 -55.51 -53.53 -19.43
N LYS A 79 -56.25 -53.01 -20.43
CA LYS A 79 -55.81 -51.93 -21.34
C LYS A 79 -55.49 -50.60 -20.64
N SER A 80 -56.10 -50.33 -19.48
CA SER A 80 -55.89 -49.10 -18.71
C SER A 80 -54.49 -49.02 -18.07
N SER A 81 -53.92 -50.17 -17.67
CA SER A 81 -52.54 -50.25 -17.17
C SER A 81 -51.53 -49.84 -18.23
N TRP A 82 -51.70 -50.33 -19.46
CA TRP A 82 -50.85 -50.00 -20.59
C TRP A 82 -50.93 -48.50 -20.96
N ILE A 83 -52.12 -47.91 -20.88
CA ILE A 83 -52.30 -46.47 -21.14
C ILE A 83 -51.60 -45.64 -20.04
N GLN A 84 -51.75 -46.01 -18.77
CA GLN A 84 -51.10 -45.31 -17.66
C GLN A 84 -49.57 -45.44 -17.71
N ALA A 85 -49.04 -46.63 -18.03
CA ALA A 85 -47.61 -46.84 -18.25
C ALA A 85 -47.10 -46.06 -19.47
N GLY A 86 -47.88 -46.01 -20.55
CA GLY A 86 -47.58 -45.23 -21.75
C GLY A 86 -47.53 -43.72 -21.49
N ILE A 87 -48.48 -43.19 -20.72
CA ILE A 87 -48.49 -41.77 -20.30
C ILE A 87 -47.29 -41.48 -19.37
N GLY A 88 -47.07 -42.32 -18.36
CA GLY A 88 -45.95 -42.19 -17.44
C GLY A 88 -44.60 -42.17 -18.17
N THR A 89 -44.43 -43.05 -19.15
CA THR A 89 -43.17 -43.14 -19.92
C THR A 89 -43.05 -42.05 -20.98
N GLY A 90 -44.09 -41.83 -21.79
CA GLY A 90 -44.03 -40.97 -22.97
C GLY A 90 -44.22 -39.48 -22.69
N VAL A 91 -45.02 -39.12 -21.68
CA VAL A 91 -45.32 -37.71 -21.36
C VAL A 91 -44.41 -37.17 -20.28
N PHE A 92 -44.03 -38.00 -19.31
CA PHE A 92 -43.33 -37.55 -18.10
C PHE A 92 -41.87 -38.04 -18.06
N LEU A 93 -41.64 -39.35 -18.08
CA LEU A 93 -40.31 -39.92 -17.90
C LEU A 93 -39.35 -39.58 -19.05
N GLY A 94 -39.77 -39.81 -20.30
CA GLY A 94 -38.95 -39.56 -21.49
C GLY A 94 -38.54 -38.08 -21.62
N PRO A 95 -39.50 -37.14 -21.64
CA PRO A 95 -39.19 -35.71 -21.67
C PRO A 95 -38.40 -35.24 -20.44
N GLY A 96 -38.71 -35.75 -19.24
CA GLY A 96 -38.00 -35.42 -18.01
C GLY A 96 -36.52 -35.83 -18.04
N LEU A 97 -36.24 -37.06 -18.48
CA LEU A 97 -34.87 -37.55 -18.66
C LEU A 97 -34.14 -36.82 -19.80
N GLY A 98 -34.83 -36.46 -20.88
CA GLY A 98 -34.24 -35.70 -21.99
C GLY A 98 -33.81 -34.28 -21.57
N ILE A 99 -34.69 -33.55 -20.89
CA ILE A 99 -34.41 -32.19 -20.41
C ILE A 99 -33.35 -32.23 -19.29
N GLY A 100 -33.46 -33.19 -18.37
CA GLY A 100 -32.49 -33.37 -17.30
C GLY A 100 -31.10 -33.77 -17.82
N GLY A 101 -31.05 -34.70 -18.78
CA GLY A 101 -29.82 -35.13 -19.44
C GLY A 101 -29.13 -34.01 -20.21
N TYR A 102 -29.89 -33.16 -20.90
CA TYR A 102 -29.36 -31.96 -21.55
C TYR A 102 -28.73 -30.98 -20.55
N GLY A 103 -29.39 -30.74 -19.42
CA GLY A 103 -28.84 -29.92 -18.33
C GLY A 103 -27.55 -30.51 -17.76
N PHE A 104 -27.49 -31.83 -17.56
CA PHE A 104 -26.29 -32.52 -17.08
C PHE A 104 -25.11 -32.37 -18.05
N LEU A 105 -25.37 -32.57 -19.35
CA LEU A 105 -24.35 -32.45 -20.39
C LEU A 105 -23.79 -31.02 -20.46
N LYS A 106 -24.67 -30.00 -20.32
CA LYS A 106 -24.25 -28.59 -20.29
C LYS A 106 -23.42 -28.22 -19.06
N ILE A 107 -23.63 -28.89 -17.92
CA ILE A 107 -22.75 -28.71 -16.75
C ILE A 107 -21.38 -29.34 -17.00
N GLN A 108 -21.31 -30.49 -17.68
CA GLN A 108 -20.02 -31.10 -18.02
C GLN A 108 -19.21 -30.28 -19.03
N GLU A 109 -19.88 -29.49 -19.88
CA GLU A 109 -19.24 -28.53 -20.78
C GLU A 109 -18.71 -27.26 -20.07
N GLU A 110 -18.95 -27.09 -18.77
CA GLU A 110 -18.35 -25.99 -18.00
C GLU A 110 -16.82 -26.17 -17.96
N SER A 111 -16.14 -25.47 -18.86
CA SER A 111 -14.68 -25.44 -18.93
C SER A 111 -14.13 -24.20 -18.21
N THR A 112 -13.07 -24.40 -17.43
CA THR A 112 -12.24 -23.32 -16.90
C THR A 112 -11.14 -23.02 -17.92
N VAL A 113 -11.16 -21.83 -18.51
CA VAL A 113 -10.08 -21.40 -19.39
C VAL A 113 -9.21 -20.41 -18.62
N THR A 114 -7.96 -20.79 -18.39
CA THR A 114 -6.97 -19.88 -17.82
C THR A 114 -6.41 -19.01 -18.96
N LYS A 115 -6.70 -17.71 -18.92
CA LYS A 115 -6.12 -16.74 -19.85
C LYS A 115 -4.92 -16.07 -19.16
N HIS A 116 -3.74 -16.17 -19.77
CA HIS A 116 -2.59 -15.38 -19.36
C HIS A 116 -2.80 -13.92 -19.79
N VAL A 117 -2.95 -13.01 -18.81
CA VAL A 117 -3.19 -11.58 -19.06
C VAL A 117 -1.88 -10.79 -19.16
N GLY A 118 -0.75 -11.47 -18.93
CA GLY A 118 0.59 -10.93 -19.11
C GLY A 118 1.23 -10.49 -17.80
N ASN A 119 2.30 -9.71 -17.93
CA ASN A 119 3.16 -9.31 -16.83
C ASN A 119 2.75 -7.94 -16.28
N VAL A 120 2.34 -7.89 -15.01
CA VAL A 120 2.03 -6.62 -14.35
C VAL A 120 3.20 -6.22 -13.46
N ARG A 121 3.64 -4.97 -13.58
CA ARG A 121 4.66 -4.36 -12.72
C ARG A 121 3.98 -3.86 -11.45
N ARG A 122 4.28 -4.46 -10.30
CA ARG A 122 3.82 -3.98 -8.99
C ARG A 122 5.00 -3.38 -8.21
N GLU A 123 4.84 -2.16 -7.72
CA GLU A 123 5.78 -1.53 -6.79
C GLU A 123 5.71 -2.26 -5.44
N ILE A 124 6.82 -2.86 -5.00
CA ILE A 124 6.87 -3.64 -3.75
C ILE A 124 7.33 -2.77 -2.59
N SER A 125 8.30 -1.89 -2.86
CA SER A 125 8.97 -1.12 -1.83
C SER A 125 9.55 0.17 -2.41
N SER A 126 9.36 1.24 -1.65
CA SER A 126 9.99 2.53 -1.89
C SER A 126 10.87 2.83 -0.68
N LYS A 127 12.18 2.97 -0.90
CA LYS A 127 13.12 3.40 0.13
C LYS A 127 13.74 4.75 -0.28
N GLU A 128 13.77 5.69 0.66
CA GLU A 128 14.57 6.91 0.50
C GLU A 128 16.03 6.60 0.86
N ILE A 129 16.95 6.89 -0.06
CA ILE A 129 18.39 6.65 0.12
C ILE A 129 19.13 7.96 -0.15
N VAL A 130 20.14 8.27 0.66
CA VAL A 130 21.04 9.40 0.43
C VAL A 130 21.87 9.13 -0.81
N CYS A 131 21.71 9.96 -1.84
CA CYS A 131 22.41 9.81 -3.13
C CYS A 131 23.54 10.81 -3.32
N GLY A 132 23.57 11.86 -2.52
CA GLY A 132 24.59 12.90 -2.61
C GLY A 132 24.53 13.81 -1.40
N THR A 133 25.69 14.32 -1.04
CA THR A 133 25.85 15.37 -0.03
C THR A 133 26.62 16.49 -0.69
N ASP A 134 25.97 17.64 -0.87
CA ASP A 134 26.62 18.82 -1.42
C ASP A 134 26.85 19.84 -0.32
N ASP A 135 27.96 20.57 -0.42
CA ASP A 135 28.18 21.74 0.42
C ASP A 135 27.07 22.76 0.14
N PHE A 136 26.53 23.33 1.22
CA PHE A 136 25.40 24.22 1.13
C PHE A 136 25.85 25.56 0.51
N THR A 137 25.36 25.88 -0.68
CA THR A 137 25.83 27.02 -1.50
C THR A 137 24.95 28.27 -1.42
N LYS A 138 23.91 28.27 -0.58
CA LYS A 138 23.01 29.43 -0.42
C LYS A 138 23.23 30.09 0.93
N LYS A 139 23.27 31.42 0.96
CA LYS A 139 23.20 32.18 2.22
C LYS A 139 21.83 31.95 2.84
N LYS A 140 21.82 31.42 4.06
CA LYS A 140 20.60 31.19 4.84
C LYS A 140 20.64 32.00 6.12
N ARG A 141 19.49 32.52 6.52
CA ARG A 141 19.37 33.21 7.80
C ARG A 141 19.35 32.16 8.91
N ILE A 142 20.19 32.35 9.90
CA ILE A 142 20.26 31.50 11.09
C ILE A 142 19.71 32.29 12.27
N ASP A 143 18.71 31.73 12.93
CA ASP A 143 18.20 32.22 14.20
C ASP A 143 18.42 31.13 15.27
N ILE A 144 18.79 31.53 16.48
CA ILE A 144 18.92 30.62 17.61
C ILE A 144 17.82 30.91 18.61
N LEU A 145 17.06 29.87 18.96
CA LEU A 145 16.07 29.96 20.01
C LEU A 145 16.77 29.83 21.37
N THR A 146 16.67 30.90 22.14
CA THR A 146 17.17 31.03 23.50
C THR A 146 15.99 31.14 24.48
N LYS A 147 16.27 31.23 25.78
CA LYS A 147 15.23 31.42 26.81
C LYS A 147 14.44 32.73 26.63
N THR A 148 15.07 33.78 26.11
CA THR A 148 14.44 35.10 25.90
C THR A 148 13.68 35.20 24.57
N GLY A 149 13.81 34.20 23.70
CA GLY A 149 13.19 34.15 22.38
C GLY A 149 14.19 33.85 21.26
N PRO A 150 13.74 33.90 20.00
CA PRO A 150 14.60 33.69 18.85
C PRO A 150 15.48 34.92 18.61
N GLU A 151 16.81 34.71 18.62
CA GLU A 151 17.81 35.74 18.34
C GLU A 151 18.43 35.49 16.97
N ASN A 152 18.46 36.52 16.12
CA ASN A 152 19.10 36.44 14.81
C ASN A 152 20.62 36.52 14.98
N VAL A 153 21.31 35.47 14.57
CA VAL A 153 22.77 35.35 14.72
C VAL A 153 23.54 35.60 13.42
N GLY A 154 22.83 35.81 12.31
CA GLY A 154 23.39 36.21 11.03
C GLY A 154 23.09 35.25 9.88
N PHE A 155 23.93 35.30 8.86
CA PHE A 155 23.80 34.51 7.64
C PHE A 155 25.01 33.59 7.46
N THR A 156 24.77 32.38 6.95
CA THR A 156 25.86 31.47 6.60
C THR A 156 26.72 32.02 5.46
N ASP A 157 28.00 31.65 5.45
CA ASP A 157 28.89 31.88 4.31
C ASP A 157 28.49 31.02 3.08
N ASP A 158 29.21 31.20 1.97
CA ASP A 158 28.97 30.47 0.72
C ASP A 158 29.30 28.96 0.80
N LYS A 159 29.84 28.51 1.95
CA LYS A 159 30.14 27.12 2.29
C LYS A 159 29.19 26.59 3.38
N GLY A 160 28.13 27.33 3.72
CA GLY A 160 27.14 26.95 4.72
C GLY A 160 27.67 27.01 6.17
N LYS A 161 28.76 27.73 6.43
CA LYS A 161 29.37 27.84 7.76
C LYS A 161 28.96 29.15 8.44
N LEU A 162 28.81 29.09 9.75
CA LEU A 162 28.59 30.25 10.61
C LEU A 162 29.30 30.04 11.95
N GLU A 163 29.90 31.10 12.47
CA GLU A 163 30.48 31.12 13.82
C GLU A 163 29.67 32.07 14.69
N ILE A 164 29.22 31.58 15.83
CA ILE A 164 28.38 32.33 16.77
C ILE A 164 29.10 32.42 18.10
N ASN A 165 29.11 33.61 18.68
CA ASN A 165 29.59 33.80 20.05
C ASN A 165 28.41 33.72 21.03
N CYS A 166 28.42 32.73 21.91
CA CYS A 166 27.31 32.43 22.80
C CYS A 166 27.46 33.01 24.21
N SER A 167 28.50 33.80 24.50
CA SER A 167 28.73 34.34 25.87
C SER A 167 27.56 35.16 26.43
N LYS A 168 26.71 35.71 25.55
CA LYS A 168 25.56 36.55 25.93
C LYS A 168 24.20 35.85 25.80
N MET A 169 24.17 34.60 25.34
CA MET A 169 22.94 33.87 25.06
C MET A 169 22.58 32.95 26.21
N GLU A 170 21.33 33.01 26.68
CA GLU A 170 20.84 32.09 27.71
C GLU A 170 20.26 30.81 27.08
N PRO A 171 20.83 29.63 27.37
CA PRO A 171 20.36 28.38 26.78
C PRO A 171 19.01 27.93 27.36
N LEU A 172 18.26 27.20 26.55
CA LEU A 172 17.09 26.47 26.99
C LEU A 172 17.53 25.31 27.89
N VAL A 173 16.68 24.94 28.84
CA VAL A 173 16.92 23.81 29.75
C VAL A 173 15.83 22.78 29.53
N ASN A 174 16.23 21.55 29.25
CA ASN A 174 15.32 20.41 29.29
C ASN A 174 15.25 19.93 30.75
N GLU A 175 14.13 20.16 31.42
CA GLU A 175 13.95 19.83 32.84
C GLU A 175 14.08 18.32 33.10
N ASP A 176 13.56 17.48 32.21
CA ASP A 176 13.57 16.01 32.36
C ASP A 176 14.98 15.44 32.33
N ARG A 177 15.85 16.01 31.48
CA ARG A 177 17.22 15.50 31.28
C ARG A 177 18.30 16.37 31.92
N LYS A 178 17.93 17.51 32.48
CA LYS A 178 18.84 18.57 32.97
C LYS A 178 19.90 18.98 31.93
N ILE A 179 19.55 18.92 30.65
CA ILE A 179 20.44 19.25 29.52
C ILE A 179 20.19 20.70 29.10
N LYS A 180 21.27 21.48 28.98
CA LYS A 180 21.22 22.82 28.37
C LYS A 180 21.36 22.70 26.86
N TYR A 181 20.55 23.42 26.10
CA TYR A 181 20.60 23.39 24.64
C TYR A 181 20.17 24.72 24.03
N PHE A 182 20.58 24.94 22.79
CA PHE A 182 20.02 25.94 21.89
C PHE A 182 19.23 25.23 20.80
N GLU A 183 18.14 25.82 20.30
CA GLU A 183 17.44 25.28 19.14
C GLU A 183 17.76 26.11 17.90
N LEU A 184 18.26 25.44 16.86
CA LEU A 184 18.72 26.05 15.63
C LEU A 184 17.56 26.20 14.66
N MET A 185 17.29 27.42 14.23
CA MET A 185 16.30 27.73 13.22
C MET A 185 16.96 28.31 11.96
N VAL A 186 16.46 27.91 10.80
CA VAL A 186 16.95 28.35 9.50
C VAL A 186 15.79 28.84 8.66
N ASP A 187 15.84 30.11 8.26
CA ASP A 187 14.73 30.83 7.60
C ASP A 187 13.37 30.65 8.33
N GLY A 188 13.38 30.58 9.66
CA GLY A 188 12.18 30.39 10.48
C GLY A 188 11.74 28.93 10.71
N GLU A 189 12.46 27.94 10.15
CA GLU A 189 12.19 26.52 10.40
C GLU A 189 13.20 25.91 11.39
N SER A 190 12.72 25.19 12.39
CA SER A 190 13.58 24.47 13.33
C SER A 190 14.24 23.26 12.65
N LEU A 191 15.58 23.25 12.65
CA LEU A 191 16.41 22.15 12.15
C LEU A 191 16.81 21.16 13.24
N GLY A 192 16.90 21.60 14.50
CA GLY A 192 17.23 20.73 15.63
C GLY A 192 17.94 21.43 16.77
N LYS A 193 18.49 20.63 17.70
CA LYS A 193 19.04 21.12 18.97
C LYS A 193 20.57 21.04 18.98
N ILE A 194 21.20 22.08 19.51
CA ILE A 194 22.61 22.20 19.81
C ILE A 194 22.75 22.01 21.32
N VAL A 195 23.28 20.86 21.74
CA VAL A 195 23.39 20.51 23.15
C VAL A 195 24.66 21.12 23.73
N ILE A 196 24.51 21.86 24.83
CA ILE A 196 25.60 22.49 25.58
C ILE A 196 25.89 21.59 26.77
N GLY A 197 26.85 20.71 26.57
CA GLY A 197 27.37 19.78 27.58
C GLY A 197 28.81 19.42 27.23
N ASP A 198 29.52 18.86 28.20
CA ASP A 198 30.97 18.63 28.17
C ASP A 198 31.47 18.11 26.80
N SER A 199 32.60 18.68 26.36
CA SER A 199 33.09 18.86 24.97
C SER A 199 33.37 17.59 24.16
N ARG A 200 32.85 16.43 24.57
CA ARG A 200 33.06 15.11 23.95
C ARG A 200 31.85 14.57 23.19
N THR A 201 30.69 15.22 23.27
CA THR A 201 29.47 14.71 22.64
C THR A 201 29.34 15.23 21.21
N ARG A 202 29.96 14.55 20.24
CA ARG A 202 29.57 14.65 18.82
C ARG A 202 28.21 13.98 18.64
N GLU A 203 27.15 14.61 19.11
CA GLU A 203 25.81 14.11 18.83
C GLU A 203 25.47 14.47 17.38
N LYS A 204 25.58 13.48 16.47
CA LYS A 204 25.03 13.59 15.13
C LYS A 204 23.52 13.67 15.27
N THR A 205 22.96 14.87 15.28
CA THR A 205 21.52 15.08 15.27
C THR A 205 20.98 14.40 14.01
N LYS A 206 20.20 13.34 14.22
CA LYS A 206 19.53 12.62 13.14
C LYS A 206 18.65 13.65 12.40
N PRO A 207 18.76 13.77 11.06
CA PRO A 207 18.00 14.78 10.34
C PRO A 207 16.50 14.56 10.58
N GLU A 208 15.84 15.53 11.20
CA GLU A 208 14.38 15.60 11.18
C GLU A 208 13.98 16.03 9.76
N ILE A 209 13.35 15.11 9.04
CA ILE A 209 12.87 15.32 7.68
C ILE A 209 11.68 16.29 7.77
N LYS A 210 11.92 17.59 7.59
CA LYS A 210 10.83 18.56 7.37
C LYS A 210 10.76 18.95 5.91
N THR A 211 9.56 18.74 5.38
CA THR A 211 9.19 18.81 3.97
C THR A 211 9.02 20.27 3.57
N GLN A 212 9.88 20.79 2.67
CA GLN A 212 9.49 21.94 1.85
C GLN A 212 9.02 21.41 0.50
N THR A 213 7.70 21.31 0.34
CA THR A 213 7.05 21.11 -0.96
C THR A 213 7.03 22.48 -1.65
N LYS A 214 7.75 22.61 -2.78
CA LYS A 214 7.53 23.68 -3.75
C LYS A 214 6.79 23.13 -4.95
#